data_AF-A0AA42QJH1-F1
#
_entry.id   AF-A0AA42QJH1-F1
#
_cell.length_a   1.000
_cell.length_b   1.000
_cell.length_c   1.000
_cell.angle_alpha   90.00
_cell.angle_beta   90.00
_cell.angle_gamma   90.00
#
_symmetry.space_group_name_H-M   'P 1'
#
loop_
_entity.id
_entity.type
_entity.pdbx_description
1 polymer ?
#
loop_
_entity_poly.entity_id
_entity_poly.type
_entity_poly.pdbx_seq_one_letter_code
_entity_poly.pdbx_strand_id
1 'polypeptide(L)'
;MLRMIAAMSPRELPRFVSALDEAISRWTSEDVSAPCGDPDAELTRLHALKSITSALGSPMIAKACDDLGECVRSGATVEHIRRRSQRVAAAAQRLLQRSIVPRS
;
A
#
# COMPACT_ATOMS: atom_id res chain seq x y z
N MET A 1 11.81 -1.63 6.25
CA MET A 1 11.57 -1.94 7.68
C MET A 1 11.50 -3.45 7.92
N LEU A 2 10.77 -4.20 7.08
CA LEU A 2 10.64 -5.67 7.20
C LEU A 2 11.94 -6.46 7.38
N ARG A 3 12.95 -6.20 6.53
CA ARG A 3 14.27 -6.87 6.64
C ARG A 3 14.97 -6.59 7.97
N MET A 4 14.75 -5.41 8.55
CA MET A 4 15.35 -5.01 9.81
C MET A 4 14.67 -5.71 11.00
N ILE A 5 13.34 -5.85 10.98
CA ILE A 5 12.59 -6.62 11.97
C ILE A 5 12.96 -8.10 11.88
N ALA A 6 13.09 -8.65 10.68
CA ALA A 6 13.54 -10.02 10.48
C ALA A 6 14.94 -10.28 11.08
N ALA A 7 15.83 -9.29 11.01
CA ALA A 7 17.19 -9.39 11.55
C ALA A 7 17.27 -9.17 13.08
N MET A 8 16.51 -8.23 13.63
CA MET A 8 16.60 -7.86 15.05
C MET A 8 15.60 -8.59 15.96
N SER A 9 14.38 -8.85 15.46
CA SER A 9 13.28 -9.42 16.24
C SER A 9 12.48 -10.42 15.38
N PRO A 10 13.06 -11.57 15.00
CA PRO A 10 12.42 -12.54 14.10
C PRO A 10 11.12 -13.11 14.67
N ARG A 11 10.95 -13.13 16.00
CA ARG A 11 9.71 -13.56 16.67
C ARG A 11 8.54 -12.59 16.47
N GLU A 12 8.84 -11.31 16.28
CA GLU A 12 7.84 -10.25 16.04
C GLU A 12 7.49 -10.08 14.56
N LEU A 13 8.31 -10.65 13.67
CA LEU A 13 8.12 -10.58 12.22
C LEU A 13 6.73 -11.07 11.78
N PRO A 14 6.21 -12.24 12.22
CA PRO A 14 4.89 -12.70 11.82
C PRO A 14 3.78 -11.74 12.26
N ARG A 15 3.87 -11.20 13.49
CA ARG A 15 2.90 -10.24 14.02
C ARG A 15 2.91 -8.94 13.23
N PHE A 16 4.10 -8.44 12.90
CA PHE A 16 4.26 -7.24 12.07
C PHE A 16 3.70 -7.44 10.67
N VAL A 17 3.96 -8.60 10.07
CA VAL A 17 3.43 -8.94 8.75
C VAL A 17 1.91 -9.05 8.77
N SER A 18 1.31 -9.77 9.74
CA SER A 18 -0.15 -9.83 9.87
C SER A 18 -0.78 -8.45 10.02
N ALA A 19 -0.20 -7.58 10.84
CA ALA A 19 -0.69 -6.21 10.99
C ALA A 19 -0.61 -5.40 9.69
N LEU A 20 0.46 -5.60 8.90
CA LEU A 20 0.62 -4.93 7.62
C LEU A 20 -0.35 -5.47 6.55
N ASP A 21 -0.58 -6.78 6.51
CA ASP A 21 -1.55 -7.40 5.63
C ASP A 21 -2.98 -6.92 5.95
N GLU A 22 -3.32 -6.87 7.23
CA GLU A 22 -4.61 -6.35 7.70
C GLU A 22 -4.79 -4.86 7.35
N ALA A 23 -3.73 -4.04 7.47
CA ALA A 23 -3.78 -2.64 7.07
C ALA A 23 -4.02 -2.45 5.56
N ILE A 24 -3.36 -3.26 4.71
CA ILE A 24 -3.57 -3.25 3.25
C ILE A 24 -4.99 -3.71 2.91
N SER A 25 -5.47 -4.77 3.57
CA SER A 25 -6.82 -5.31 3.38
C SER A 25 -7.91 -4.31 3.78
N ARG A 26 -7.74 -3.66 4.93
CA ARG A 26 -8.63 -2.59 5.42
C ARG A 26 -8.68 -1.42 4.43
N TRP A 27 -7.52 -0.93 4.01
CA TRP A 27 -7.43 0.15 3.02
C TRP A 27 -8.13 -0.21 1.70
N THR A 28 -8.05 -1.47 1.28
CA THR A 28 -8.72 -1.97 0.05
C THR A 28 -10.24 -2.08 0.24
N SER A 29 -10.70 -2.43 1.44
CA SER A 29 -12.12 -2.61 1.77
C SER A 29 -12.85 -1.31 2.06
N GLU A 30 -12.16 -0.28 2.56
CA GLU A 30 -12.69 1.08 2.76
C GLU A 30 -13.05 1.80 1.44
N ASP A 31 -12.86 1.17 0.28
CA ASP A 31 -13.15 1.72 -1.06
C ASP A 31 -14.63 1.66 -1.44
N VAL A 32 -15.46 0.96 -0.65
CA VAL A 32 -16.89 0.74 -0.95
C VAL A 32 -17.78 1.93 -0.58
N SER A 33 -17.35 2.82 0.34
CA SER A 33 -18.16 3.97 0.77
C SER A 33 -17.87 5.21 -0.08
N ALA A 34 -18.68 5.38 -1.12
CA ALA A 34 -18.96 6.57 -1.94
C ALA A 34 -17.75 7.31 -2.60
N PRO A 35 -17.90 7.73 -3.87
CA PRO A 35 -16.96 8.68 -4.48
C PRO A 35 -17.16 10.04 -3.82
N CYS A 36 -16.29 10.42 -2.89
CA CYS A 36 -16.04 11.83 -2.67
C CYS A 36 -15.26 12.27 -3.91
N GLY A 37 -15.88 12.99 -4.85
CA GLY A 37 -15.23 13.51 -6.06
C GLY A 37 -14.14 14.57 -5.76
N ASP A 38 -13.59 14.53 -4.55
CA ASP A 38 -12.63 15.46 -4.00
C ASP A 38 -11.20 14.92 -4.21
N PRO A 39 -10.36 15.60 -5.01
CA PRO A 39 -8.99 15.19 -5.23
C PRO A 39 -8.14 15.19 -3.96
N ASP A 40 -8.43 16.04 -2.97
CA ASP A 40 -7.68 16.09 -1.71
C ASP A 40 -7.94 14.86 -0.83
N ALA A 41 -9.19 14.36 -0.85
CA ALA A 41 -9.53 13.10 -0.20
C ALA A 41 -8.78 11.90 -0.84
N GLU A 42 -8.70 11.87 -2.17
CA GLU A 42 -7.97 10.81 -2.90
C GLU A 42 -6.45 10.90 -2.67
N LEU A 43 -5.87 12.12 -2.60
CA LEU A 43 -4.47 12.31 -2.20
C LEU A 43 -4.21 11.81 -0.78
N THR A 44 -5.09 12.14 0.16
CA THR A 44 -4.98 11.67 1.56
C THR A 44 -5.02 10.14 1.62
N ARG A 45 -5.91 9.52 0.84
CA ARG A 45 -6.02 8.05 0.74
C ARG A 45 -4.76 7.42 0.14
N LEU A 46 -4.18 8.03 -0.89
CA LEU A 46 -2.91 7.61 -1.49
C LEU A 46 -1.74 7.74 -0.50
N HIS A 47 -1.69 8.82 0.28
CA HIS A 47 -0.70 9.00 1.32
C HIS A 47 -0.79 7.92 2.40
N ALA A 48 -2.00 7.53 2.80
CA ALA A 48 -2.21 6.40 3.71
C ALA A 48 -1.64 5.09 3.11
N LEU A 49 -1.97 4.78 1.84
CA LEU A 49 -1.42 3.59 1.16
C LEU A 49 0.11 3.61 1.10
N LYS A 50 0.71 4.76 0.77
CA LYS A 50 2.16 4.94 0.74
C LYS A 50 2.77 4.69 2.12
N SER A 51 2.16 5.23 3.18
CA SER A 51 2.62 5.03 4.55
C SER A 51 2.60 3.55 4.95
N ILE A 52 1.47 2.88 4.73
CA ILE A 52 1.31 1.43 4.98
C ILE A 52 2.40 0.65 4.23
N THR A 53 2.51 0.87 2.93
CA THR A 53 3.42 0.10 2.06
C THR A 53 4.90 0.48 2.21
N SER A 54 5.23 1.61 2.84
CA SER A 54 6.61 2.03 3.11
C SER A 54 7.40 1.00 3.93
N ALA A 55 6.71 0.27 4.81
CA ALA A 55 7.30 -0.79 5.64
C ALA A 55 7.96 -1.91 4.80
N LEU A 56 7.40 -2.17 3.60
CA LEU A 56 7.92 -3.12 2.61
C LEU A 56 9.29 -2.70 2.06
N GLY A 57 9.62 -1.40 2.10
CA GLY A 57 10.86 -0.86 1.58
C GLY A 57 11.03 -1.06 0.06
N SER A 58 9.92 -1.16 -0.67
CA SER A 58 9.95 -1.36 -2.13
C SER A 58 9.97 -0.02 -2.86
N PRO A 59 11.07 0.32 -3.57
CA PRO A 59 11.15 1.56 -4.32
C PRO A 59 10.13 1.61 -5.46
N MET A 60 9.76 0.45 -6.03
CA MET A 60 8.74 0.37 -7.08
C MET A 60 7.35 0.73 -6.58
N ILE A 61 6.99 0.30 -5.35
CA ILE A 61 5.68 0.63 -4.77
C ILE A 61 5.65 2.11 -4.36
N ALA A 62 6.73 2.60 -3.75
CA ALA A 62 6.84 4.02 -3.40
C ALA A 62 6.67 4.92 -4.63
N LYS A 63 7.39 4.61 -5.73
CA LYS A 63 7.25 5.33 -7.00
C LYS A 63 5.83 5.25 -7.56
N ALA A 64 5.20 4.07 -7.55
CA ALA A 64 3.83 3.93 -8.04
C ALA A 64 2.82 4.79 -7.25
N CYS A 65 3.00 4.93 -5.93
CA CYS A 65 2.18 5.84 -5.13
C CYS A 65 2.44 7.31 -5.47
N ASP A 66 3.70 7.68 -5.75
CA ASP A 66 4.06 9.05 -6.13
C ASP A 66 3.51 9.43 -7.52
N ASP A 67 3.69 8.54 -8.51
CA ASP A 67 3.13 8.69 -9.87
C ASP A 67 1.59 8.85 -9.81
N LEU A 68 0.93 8.14 -8.88
CA LEU A 68 -0.51 8.27 -8.67
C LEU A 68 -0.90 9.62 -8.06
N GLY A 69 -0.12 10.12 -7.10
CA GLY A 69 -0.32 11.46 -6.54
C GLY A 69 -0.17 12.57 -7.59
N GLU A 70 0.77 12.41 -8.52
CA GLU A 70 0.91 13.31 -9.67
C GLU A 70 -0.28 13.23 -10.64
N CYS A 71 -0.81 12.03 -10.89
CA CYS A 71 -2.00 11.84 -11.71
C CYS A 71 -3.23 12.54 -11.10
N VAL A 72 -3.42 12.46 -9.77
CA VAL A 72 -4.51 13.18 -9.08
C VAL A 72 -4.35 14.69 -9.26
N ARG A 73 -3.15 15.22 -9.01
CA ARG A 73 -2.84 16.66 -9.20
C ARG A 73 -3.01 17.14 -10.64
N SER A 74 -2.84 16.25 -11.60
CA SER A 74 -3.00 16.54 -13.04
C SER A 74 -4.46 16.40 -13.51
N GLY A 75 -5.41 16.14 -12.61
CA GLY A 75 -6.83 16.03 -12.94
C GLY A 75 -7.25 14.69 -13.55
N ALA A 76 -6.50 13.60 -13.29
CA ALA A 76 -6.93 12.27 -13.70
C ALA A 76 -8.26 11.89 -13.01
N THR A 77 -9.11 11.16 -13.72
CA THR A 77 -10.41 10.73 -13.18
C THR A 77 -10.25 9.87 -11.93
N VAL A 78 -11.10 10.08 -10.92
CA VAL A 78 -11.12 9.32 -9.66
C VAL A 78 -11.17 7.80 -9.91
N GLU A 79 -11.93 7.34 -10.90
CA GLU A 79 -12.02 5.92 -11.27
C GLU A 79 -10.67 5.35 -11.75
N HIS A 80 -9.91 6.13 -12.52
CA HIS A 80 -8.57 5.74 -12.97
C HIS A 80 -7.60 5.61 -11.79
N ILE A 81 -7.63 6.60 -10.89
CA ILE A 81 -6.80 6.61 -9.68
C ILE A 81 -7.12 5.39 -8.82
N ARG A 82 -8.40 5.15 -8.50
CA ARG A 82 -8.81 3.99 -7.68
C ARG A 82 -8.36 2.66 -8.28
N ARG A 83 -8.61 2.41 -9.56
CA ARG A 83 -8.17 1.18 -10.22
C ARG A 83 -6.67 0.97 -10.11
N ARG A 84 -5.89 2.04 -10.27
CA ARG A 84 -4.43 1.97 -10.14
C ARG A 84 -4.00 1.76 -8.70
N SER A 85 -4.58 2.47 -7.75
CA SER A 85 -4.30 2.32 -6.31
C SER A 85 -4.61 0.92 -5.80
N GLN A 86 -5.72 0.32 -6.23
CA GLN A 86 -6.06 -1.08 -5.94
C GLN A 86 -5.01 -2.06 -6.50
N ARG A 87 -4.49 -1.81 -7.71
CA ARG A 87 -3.40 -2.63 -8.27
C ARG A 87 -2.11 -2.48 -7.47
N VAL A 88 -1.82 -1.29 -6.95
CA VAL A 88 -0.66 -1.05 -6.07
C VAL A 88 -0.83 -1.79 -4.74
N ALA A 89 -2.00 -1.71 -4.11
CA ALA A 89 -2.32 -2.44 -2.89
C ALA A 89 -2.18 -3.96 -3.08
N ALA A 90 -2.73 -4.51 -4.17
CA ALA A 90 -2.57 -5.93 -4.50
C ALA A 90 -1.10 -6.33 -4.75
N ALA A 91 -0.32 -5.47 -5.42
CA ALA A 91 1.10 -5.72 -5.62
C ALA A 91 1.88 -5.69 -4.30
N ALA A 92 1.54 -4.77 -3.39
CA ALA A 92 2.11 -4.67 -2.06
C ALA A 92 1.81 -5.92 -1.22
N GLN A 93 0.57 -6.41 -1.27
CA GLN A 93 0.16 -7.63 -0.58
C GLN A 93 0.91 -8.87 -1.10
N ARG A 94 1.07 -9.00 -2.43
CA ARG A 94 1.87 -10.08 -3.03
C ARG A 94 3.33 -10.00 -2.62
N LEU A 95 3.89 -8.79 -2.53
CA LEU A 95 5.27 -8.59 -2.10
C LEU A 95 5.45 -8.96 -0.62
N LEU A 96 4.48 -8.60 0.21
CA LEU A 96 4.45 -8.98 1.62
C LEU A 96 4.47 -10.50 1.76
N GLN A 97 3.56 -11.20 1.10
CA GLN A 97 3.47 -12.67 1.13
C GLN A 97 4.78 -13.34 0.68
N ARG A 98 5.42 -12.82 -0.38
CA ARG A 98 6.73 -13.32 -0.85
C ARG A 98 7.87 -13.06 0.13
N SER A 99 7.76 -12.04 0.98
CA SER A 99 8.77 -11.71 1.99
C SER A 99 8.67 -12.61 3.23
N ILE A 100 7.54 -13.30 3.41
CA ILE A 100 7.30 -14.23 4.53
C ILE A 100 7.71 -15.65 4.15
N VAL A 101 7.51 -16.07 2.90
CA VAL A 101 7.85 -17.43 2.47
C VAL A 101 9.37 -17.50 2.27
N PRO A 102 10.12 -18.20 3.16
CA PRO A 102 11.52 -18.47 2.88
C PRO A 102 11.58 -19.34 1.62
N ARG A 103 12.34 -18.90 0.60
CA ARG A 103 12.78 -19.82 -0.44
C ARG A 103 13.60 -20.90 0.27
N SER A 104 13.01 -22.08 0.36
CA SER A 104 13.68 -23.32 0.81
C SER A 104 14.82 -23.67 -0.14
#